data_AF-A0A920R496-F1
#
_entry.id   AF-A0A920R496-F1
#
_cell.length_a   1.000
_cell.length_b   1.000
_cell.length_c   1.000
_cell.angle_alpha   90.00
_cell.angle_beta   90.00
_cell.angle_gamma   90.00
#
_symmetry.space_group_name_H-M   'P 1'
#
loop_
_entity.id
_entity.type
_entity.pdbx_description
1 polymer ?
#
loop_
_entity_poly.entity_id
_entity_poly.type
_entity_poly.pdbx_seq_one_letter_code
_entity_poly.pdbx_strand_id
1 'polypeptide(L)' 'MAADHGFKGGKLKVGLDQDADLRRIARMKKGLEHATDLPNLYIDANEFWNPKQAIRKVREIEEQFDIAWVEEPQGDGIS' A
#
# COMPACT_ATOMS: atom_id res chain seq x y z
N MET A 1 -12.26 -4.89 -15.74
CA MET A 1 -11.22 -4.36 -14.83
C MET A 1 -10.85 -5.44 -13.83
N ALA A 2 -9.74 -5.35 -13.08
CA ALA A 2 -9.40 -6.36 -12.07
C ALA A 2 -10.58 -6.64 -11.10
N ALA A 3 -11.40 -5.62 -10.79
CA ALA A 3 -12.60 -5.77 -9.96
C ALA A 3 -13.62 -6.82 -10.45
N ASP A 4 -13.64 -7.17 -11.73
CA ASP A 4 -14.63 -8.09 -12.32
C ASP A 4 -14.25 -9.58 -12.17
N HIS A 5 -13.07 -9.88 -11.62
CA HIS A 5 -12.52 -11.23 -11.52
C HIS A 5 -12.57 -11.81 -10.09
N GLY A 6 -13.21 -11.13 -9.13
CA GLY A 6 -13.36 -11.63 -7.75
C GLY A 6 -12.06 -11.62 -6.93
N PHE A 7 -11.08 -10.80 -7.30
CA PHE A 7 -9.85 -10.65 -6.51
C PHE A 7 -10.17 -10.05 -5.13
N LYS A 8 -9.66 -10.68 -4.08
CA LYS A 8 -9.83 -10.24 -2.69
C LYS A 8 -8.68 -9.39 -2.17
N GLY A 9 -7.70 -9.07 -3.02
CA GLY A 9 -6.56 -8.25 -2.64
C GLY A 9 -5.95 -7.51 -3.81
N GLY A 10 -5.19 -6.46 -3.50
CA GLY A 10 -4.53 -5.61 -4.48
C GLY A 10 -3.22 -5.04 -3.96
N LYS A 11 -2.23 -4.94 -4.84
CA LYS A 11 -0.92 -4.33 -4.55
C LYS A 11 -0.77 -2.99 -5.24
N LEU A 12 -0.25 -2.00 -4.52
CA LEU A 12 0.05 -0.67 -5.06
C LEU A 12 1.52 -0.30 -4.82
N LYS A 13 2.17 0.23 -5.85
CA LYS A 13 3.48 0.88 -5.70
C LYS A 13 3.31 2.26 -5.05
N VAL A 14 4.11 2.52 -4.01
CA VAL A 14 4.12 3.77 -3.23
C VAL A 14 5.55 4.33 -3.16
N GLY A 15 5.72 5.55 -2.68
CA GLY A 15 7.05 6.04 -2.33
C GLY A 15 7.27 7.54 -2.58
N LEU A 16 6.68 8.05 -3.66
CA LEU A 16 6.95 9.39 -4.19
C LEU A 16 6.22 10.51 -3.44
N ASP A 17 4.93 10.33 -3.17
CA ASP A 17 4.06 11.35 -2.60
C ASP A 17 3.04 10.68 -1.68
N GLN A 18 3.12 11.00 -0.38
CA GLN A 18 2.32 10.34 0.65
C GLN A 18 0.81 10.55 0.44
N ASP A 19 0.39 11.79 0.18
CA ASP A 19 -1.02 12.12 0.02
C ASP A 19 -1.59 11.47 -1.24
N ALA A 20 -0.80 11.42 -2.32
CA ALA A 20 -1.17 10.72 -3.54
C ALA A 20 -1.29 9.21 -3.31
N ASP A 21 -0.38 8.64 -2.54
CA ASP A 21 -0.38 7.21 -2.22
C ASP A 21 -1.59 6.85 -1.36
N LEU A 22 -1.91 7.63 -0.32
CA LEU A 22 -3.12 7.46 0.50
C LEU A 22 -4.40 7.51 -0.37
N ARG A 23 -4.51 8.47 -1.29
CA ARG A 23 -5.65 8.56 -2.22
C ARG A 23 -5.77 7.35 -3.13
N ARG A 24 -4.65 6.82 -3.61
CA ARG A 24 -4.62 5.63 -4.48
C ARG A 24 -4.96 4.36 -3.71
N ILE A 25 -4.48 4.20 -2.47
CA ILE A 25 -4.83 3.08 -1.58
C ILE A 25 -6.33 3.09 -1.31
N ALA A 26 -6.92 4.25 -0.97
CA ALA A 26 -8.36 4.38 -0.78
C ALA A 26 -9.16 3.94 -2.02
N ARG A 27 -8.69 4.32 -3.22
CA ARG A 27 -9.33 3.92 -4.49
C ARG A 27 -9.21 2.42 -4.73
N MET A 28 -8.07 1.82 -4.42
CA MET A 28 -7.85 0.37 -4.52
C MET A 28 -8.78 -0.38 -3.58
N LYS A 29 -8.84 0.01 -2.30
CA LYS A 29 -9.74 -0.57 -1.30
C LYS A 29 -11.19 -0.52 -1.76
N LYS A 30 -11.68 0.66 -2.18
CA LYS A 30 -13.04 0.82 -2.71
C LYS A 30 -13.32 -0.08 -3.91
N GLY A 31 -12.35 -0.28 -4.79
CA GLY A 31 -12.48 -1.21 -5.91
C GLY A 31 -12.67 -2.66 -5.45
N LEU A 32 -11.91 -3.09 -4.44
CA LEU A 32 -11.93 -4.45 -3.92
C LEU A 32 -13.16 -4.75 -3.03
N GLU A 33 -13.73 -3.73 -2.38
CA GLU A 33 -14.95 -3.85 -1.58
C GLU A 33 -16.17 -4.34 -2.39
N HIS A 34 -16.13 -4.24 -3.72
CA HIS A 34 -17.16 -4.83 -4.58
C HIS A 34 -17.11 -6.37 -4.61
N ALA A 35 -15.98 -6.97 -4.22
CA ALA A 35 -15.73 -8.41 -4.27
C ALA A 35 -15.59 -9.06 -2.89
N THR A 36 -15.29 -8.30 -1.82
CA THR A 36 -15.10 -8.81 -0.45
C THR A 36 -15.26 -7.71 0.59
N ASP A 37 -15.81 -8.04 1.77
CA ASP A 37 -15.90 -7.11 2.91
C ASP A 37 -14.55 -6.88 3.61
N LEU A 38 -13.59 -7.79 3.39
CA LEU A 38 -12.25 -7.76 3.98
C LEU A 38 -11.20 -7.81 2.86
N PRO A 39 -10.90 -6.68 2.20
CA PRO A 39 -9.90 -6.65 1.13
C PRO A 39 -8.47 -6.64 1.69
N ASN A 40 -7.61 -7.51 1.17
CA ASN A 40 -6.18 -7.50 1.52
C ASN A 40 -5.45 -6.41 0.72
N LEU A 41 -4.85 -5.45 1.43
CA LEU A 41 -4.11 -4.34 0.83
C LEU A 41 -2.61 -4.58 0.98
N TYR A 42 -1.89 -4.54 -0.14
CA TYR A 42 -0.44 -4.69 -0.19
C TYR A 42 0.17 -3.38 -0.73
N ILE A 43 1.28 -2.94 -0.15
CA ILE A 43 2.06 -1.81 -0.67
C ILE A 43 3.50 -2.22 -0.96
N ASP A 44 4.10 -1.61 -1.96
CA ASP A 44 5.47 -1.86 -2.42
C ASP A 44 6.18 -0.52 -2.57
N ALA A 45 7.14 -0.24 -1.69
CA ALA A 45 7.86 1.04 -1.68
C ALA A 45 9.11 1.02 -2.56
N ASN A 46 9.47 -0.13 -3.15
CA ASN A 46 10.56 -0.28 -4.11
C ASN A 46 11.88 0.39 -3.65
N GLU A 47 12.22 0.22 -2.36
CA GLU A 47 13.40 0.76 -1.66
C GLU A 47 13.47 2.30 -1.56
N PHE A 48 12.37 3.01 -1.84
CA PHE A 48 12.39 4.47 -2.01
C PHE A 48 12.61 5.26 -0.71
N TRP A 49 12.38 4.65 0.45
CA TRP A 49 12.50 5.34 1.74
C TRP A 49 13.78 4.94 2.49
N ASN A 50 14.32 5.87 3.28
CA ASN A 50 15.25 5.48 4.34
C ASN A 50 14.50 4.85 5.53
N PRO A 51 15.16 4.13 6.45
CA PRO A 51 14.49 3.42 7.54
C PRO A 51 13.56 4.29 8.40
N LYS A 52 13.94 5.54 8.68
CA LYS A 52 13.10 6.46 9.48
C LYS A 52 11.89 6.94 8.70
N GLN A 53 12.05 7.20 7.40
CA GLN A 53 10.94 7.55 6.51
C GLN A 53 9.96 6.39 6.37
N ALA A 54 10.47 5.16 6.20
CA ALA A 54 9.64 3.97 6.08
C ALA A 54 8.71 3.80 7.29
N ILE A 55 9.27 3.86 8.51
CA ILE A 55 8.48 3.79 9.75
C ILE A 55 7.39 4.87 9.79
N ARG A 56 7.73 6.12 9.47
CA ARG A 56 6.77 7.24 9.54
C ARG A 56 5.65 7.08 8.51
N LYS A 57 6.00 6.74 7.28
CA LYS A 57 5.06 6.63 6.16
C LYS A 57 4.15 5.42 6.28
N VAL A 58 4.67 4.27 6.74
CA VAL A 58 3.84 3.09 7.01
C VAL A 58 2.86 3.40 8.13
N ARG A 59 3.31 4.02 9.24
CA ARG A 59 2.40 4.39 10.34
C ARG A 59 1.27 5.30 9.88
N GLU A 60 1.56 6.29 9.05
CA GLU A 60 0.55 7.20 8.50
C GLU A 60 -0.46 6.48 7.58
N ILE A 61 -0.02 5.44 6.86
CA ILE A 61 -0.91 4.60 6.06
C ILE A 61 -1.79 3.74 6.99
N GLU A 62 -1.20 3.13 8.01
CA GLU A 62 -1.90 2.25 8.97
C GLU A 62 -2.94 2.99 9.83
N GLU A 63 -2.80 4.31 10.00
CA GLU A 63 -3.84 5.15 10.64
C GLU A 63 -5.17 5.15 9.86
N GLN A 64 -5.15 4.80 8.56
CA GLN A 64 -6.33 4.84 7.68
C GLN A 64 -6.70 3.49 7.09
N PHE A 65 -5.74 2.56 6.98
CA PHE A 65 -5.91 1.32 6.24
C PHE A 65 -5.27 0.14 6.98
N ASP A 66 -5.94 -1.01 6.94
CA ASP A 66 -5.38 -2.28 7.39
C ASP A 66 -4.48 -2.85 6.28
N ILE A 67 -3.18 -2.64 6.38
CA ILE A 67 -2.19 -3.08 5.39
C ILE A 67 -1.70 -4.48 5.75
N ALA A 68 -1.97 -5.44 4.87
CA ALA A 68 -1.60 -6.84 5.09
C ALA A 68 -0.09 -7.09 4.96
N TRP A 69 0.60 -6.30 4.12
CA TRP A 69 2.04 -6.44 3.88
C TRP A 69 2.63 -5.17 3.25
N VAL A 70 3.85 -4.85 3.68
CA VAL A 70 4.70 -3.79 3.11
C VAL A 70 5.94 -4.45 2.50
N GLU A 71 6.08 -4.35 1.19
CA GLU A 71 7.20 -4.89 0.42
C GLU A 71 8.27 -3.80 0.20
N GLU A 72 9.54 -4.20 0.32
CA GLU A 72 10.73 -3.34 0.12
C GLU A 72 10.62 -1.91 0.72
N PRO A 73 10.29 -1.79 2.03
CA PRO A 73 10.04 -0.48 2.65
C PRO A 73 11.26 0.45 2.64
N GLN A 74 12.48 -0.08 2.57
CA GLN A 74 13.73 0.67 2.51
C GLN A 74 14.80 -0.14 1.78
N GLY A 75 15.79 0.54 1.22
CA GLY A 75 16.99 -0.12 0.69
C GLY A 75 17.86 -0.72 1.80
N ASP A 76 18.64 -1.72 1.42
CA ASP A 76 19.43 -2.60 2.32
C ASP A 76 20.60 -1.90 3.02
N GLY A 77 20.83 -0.62 2.75
CA GLY A 77 21.96 0.15 3.28
C GLY A 77 23.32 -0.25 2.69
N ILE A 78 23.32 -1.08 1.64
CA ILE A 78 24.49 -1.52 0.89
C ILE A 78 24.32 -1.03 -0.56
N SER A 79 24.56 0.25 -0.79
CA SER A 79 24.68 0.85 -2.14
C SER A 79 25.84 1.81 -2.19
#